data_AF-A9Q6Q1-F1
#
_entry.id   AF-A9Q6Q1-F1
#
_cell.length_a   1.000
_cell.length_b   1.000
_cell.length_c   1.000
_cell.angle_alpha   90.00
_cell.angle_beta   90.00
_cell.angle_gamma   90.00
#
_symmetry.space_group_name_H-M   'P 1'
#
loop_
_entity.id
_entity.type
_entity.pdbx_description
1 polymer ?
#
loop_
_entity_poly.entity_id
_entity_poly.type
_entity_poly.pdbx_seq_one_letter_code
_entity_poly.pdbx_strand_id
1 'polypeptide(L)'
;VIVQQDNGYTPTPGISHAILTYNLKHDEKADGIVITPSHNPPQDGGIKYNPTHGGPAEAELTQAIEDRANEIIAGGLKDVKRLALAEAKASELFVEMDLVKPYIDDLVNVIDMEAIQKSKLKIGVDPLGGSGIDYWRQIGQAYNLDLTLVSEAIDPSFQFMSLDKDGVVRMDCSSPYAMAGLLALKDEYDLAFGND
;
A
#
# COMPACT_ATOMS: atom_id res chain seq x y z
N VAL A 1 2.67 0.91 18.08
CA VAL A 1 2.79 0.48 16.67
C VAL A 1 1.53 -0.28 16.32
N ILE A 2 0.81 0.23 15.32
CA ILE A 2 -0.37 -0.41 14.77
C ILE A 2 0.02 -1.00 13.42
N VAL A 3 -0.36 -2.24 13.15
CA VAL A 3 -0.14 -2.89 11.85
C VAL A 3 -1.42 -3.55 11.36
N GLN A 4 -1.49 -3.79 10.05
CA GLN A 4 -2.53 -4.63 9.48
C GLN A 4 -2.46 -6.04 10.09
N GLN A 5 -3.62 -6.53 10.53
CA GLN A 5 -3.77 -7.88 11.06
C GLN A 5 -3.36 -8.97 10.05
N ASP A 6 -3.07 -10.17 10.56
CA ASP A 6 -2.71 -11.35 9.77
C ASP A 6 -1.49 -11.17 8.86
N ASN A 7 -0.61 -10.22 9.20
CA ASN A 7 0.56 -9.86 8.38
C ASN A 7 0.17 -9.46 6.94
N GLY A 8 -1.01 -8.83 6.80
CA GLY A 8 -1.51 -8.32 5.53
C GLY A 8 -0.78 -7.07 5.04
N TYR A 9 -1.04 -6.69 3.79
CA TYR A 9 -0.44 -5.52 3.16
C TYR A 9 -1.28 -4.26 3.39
N THR A 10 -0.64 -3.09 3.32
CA THR A 10 -1.32 -1.79 3.45
C THR A 10 -0.78 -0.82 2.41
N PRO A 11 -1.61 -0.32 1.48
CA PRO A 11 -1.24 0.73 0.55
C PRO A 11 -0.81 2.00 1.26
N THR A 12 0.09 2.77 0.64
CA THR A 12 0.48 4.11 1.11
C THR A 12 -0.74 5.00 1.46
N PRO A 13 -1.80 5.10 0.63
CA PRO A 13 -2.99 5.88 1.00
C PRO A 13 -3.79 5.28 2.16
N GLY A 14 -3.72 3.96 2.40
CA GLY A 14 -4.33 3.32 3.56
C GLY A 14 -3.69 3.78 4.88
N ILE A 15 -2.36 3.92 4.90
CA ILE A 15 -1.64 4.50 6.05
C ILE A 15 -2.00 5.99 6.24
N SER A 16 -2.03 6.78 5.15
CA SER A 16 -2.43 8.19 5.24
C SER A 16 -3.85 8.35 5.78
N HIS A 17 -4.80 7.52 5.33
CA HIS A 17 -6.18 7.53 5.82
C HIS A 17 -6.26 7.15 7.31
N ALA A 18 -5.53 6.12 7.74
CA ALA A 18 -5.48 5.71 9.14
C ALA A 18 -4.94 6.83 10.06
N ILE A 19 -3.87 7.52 9.64
CA ILE A 19 -3.32 8.68 10.38
C ILE A 19 -4.38 9.78 10.53
N LEU A 20 -4.98 10.20 9.41
CA LEU A 20 -5.95 11.29 9.39
C LEU A 20 -7.18 10.96 10.25
N THR A 21 -7.75 9.77 10.08
CA THR A 21 -8.95 9.36 10.82
C THR A 21 -8.69 9.15 12.31
N TYR A 22 -7.50 8.67 12.69
CA TYR A 22 -7.07 8.61 14.08
C TYR A 22 -6.96 10.01 14.68
N ASN A 23 -6.25 10.91 14.00
CA ASN A 23 -5.93 12.26 14.49
C ASN A 23 -7.13 13.20 14.58
N LEU A 24 -8.23 12.90 13.87
CA LEU A 24 -9.51 13.59 14.01
C LEU A 24 -10.25 13.22 15.30
N LYS A 25 -10.01 12.02 15.85
CA LYS A 25 -10.77 11.46 16.99
C LYS A 25 -9.98 11.48 18.30
N HIS A 26 -8.69 11.79 18.25
CA HIS A 26 -7.78 11.73 19.40
C HIS A 26 -6.97 13.01 19.56
N ASP A 27 -6.72 13.39 20.82
CA ASP A 27 -5.84 14.52 21.15
C ASP A 27 -4.37 14.16 20.88
N GLU A 28 -3.95 12.96 21.28
CA GLU A 28 -2.67 12.38 20.88
C GLU A 28 -2.65 12.09 19.38
N LYS A 29 -1.54 12.44 18.72
CA LYS A 29 -1.42 12.33 17.26
C LYS A 29 -0.61 11.11 16.88
N ALA A 30 -1.17 10.31 15.97
CA ALA A 30 -0.49 9.25 15.24
C ALA A 30 0.28 9.83 14.04
N ASP A 31 1.34 9.12 13.67
CA ASP A 31 2.13 9.23 12.45
C ASP A 31 2.20 7.85 11.78
N GLY A 32 3.02 7.66 10.75
CA GLY A 32 3.16 6.35 10.12
C GLY A 32 4.44 6.13 9.35
N ILE A 33 4.77 4.86 9.15
CA ILE A 33 5.87 4.40 8.32
C ILE A 33 5.29 3.50 7.23
N VAL A 34 5.76 3.67 6.00
CA VAL A 34 5.41 2.79 4.88
C VAL A 34 6.67 2.11 4.38
N ILE A 35 6.67 0.78 4.37
CA ILE A 35 7.79 -0.03 3.89
C ILE A 35 7.48 -0.46 2.45
N THR A 36 7.94 0.34 1.49
CA THR A 36 7.75 0.10 0.06
C THR A 36 8.74 0.93 -0.75
N PRO A 37 9.34 0.37 -1.82
CA PRO A 37 10.05 1.13 -2.83
C PRO A 37 9.15 1.48 -4.04
N SER A 38 7.82 1.50 -3.89
CA SER A 38 6.84 1.70 -4.99
C SER A 38 7.04 0.64 -6.07
N HIS A 39 7.14 1.03 -7.35
CA HIS A 39 7.24 0.16 -8.51
C HIS A 39 8.68 -0.31 -8.82
N ASN A 40 9.63 -0.15 -7.90
CA ASN A 40 11.02 -0.57 -8.10
C ASN A 40 11.14 -2.09 -8.33
N PRO A 41 12.26 -2.54 -8.93
CA PRO A 41 12.50 -3.96 -9.17
C PRO A 41 12.49 -4.83 -7.90
N PRO A 42 12.26 -6.15 -8.02
CA PRO A 42 12.04 -7.05 -6.88
C PRO A 42 13.16 -7.10 -5.82
N GLN A 43 14.40 -6.77 -6.19
CA GLN A 43 15.53 -6.78 -5.26
C GLN A 43 15.62 -5.54 -4.36
N ASP A 44 14.83 -4.50 -4.65
CA ASP A 44 14.91 -3.23 -3.94
C ASP A 44 14.03 -3.24 -2.68
N GLY A 45 14.46 -2.48 -1.67
CA GLY A 45 13.68 -2.19 -0.48
C GLY A 45 13.54 -0.68 -0.30
N GLY A 46 12.45 -0.25 0.32
CA GLY A 46 12.18 1.16 0.58
C GLY A 46 11.48 1.36 1.91
N ILE A 47 11.74 2.49 2.54
CA ILE A 47 11.10 2.92 3.78
C ILE A 47 10.87 4.43 3.72
N LYS A 48 9.67 4.88 4.07
CA LYS A 48 9.31 6.30 4.15
C LYS A 48 8.47 6.60 5.38
N TYR A 49 8.52 7.85 5.81
CA TYR A 49 7.83 8.35 6.99
C TYR A 49 6.75 9.37 6.59
N ASN A 50 5.58 9.23 7.21
CA ASN A 50 4.44 10.12 7.07
C ASN A 50 4.15 10.77 8.44
N PRO A 51 4.31 12.09 8.60
CA PRO A 51 4.02 12.78 9.84
C PRO A 51 2.52 12.82 10.16
N THR A 52 2.16 13.54 11.23
CA THR A 52 0.79 13.60 11.77
C THR A 52 -0.26 14.20 10.82
N HIS A 53 0.15 14.88 9.74
CA HIS A 53 -0.76 15.33 8.69
C HIS A 53 -1.04 14.26 7.62
N GLY A 54 -0.48 13.05 7.74
CA GLY A 54 -0.76 11.89 6.90
C GLY A 54 -0.04 11.86 5.55
N GLY A 55 0.52 12.99 5.09
CA GLY A 55 1.29 13.09 3.85
C GLY A 55 2.76 12.66 4.01
N PRO A 56 3.56 12.71 2.92
CA PRO A 56 5.01 12.46 3.01
C PRO A 56 5.70 13.54 3.85
N ALA A 57 6.73 13.14 4.60
CA ALA A 57 7.55 14.07 5.38
C ALA A 57 8.26 15.11 4.51
N GLU A 58 8.36 16.34 5.02
CA GLU A 58 9.05 17.45 4.36
C GLU A 58 10.57 17.31 4.42
N ALA A 59 11.27 17.99 3.51
CA ALA A 59 12.71 17.88 3.33
C ALA A 59 13.53 18.14 4.60
N GLU A 60 13.13 19.11 5.42
CA GLU A 60 13.80 19.41 6.69
C GLU A 60 13.75 18.21 7.65
N LEU A 61 12.59 17.56 7.72
CA LEU A 61 12.39 16.39 8.57
C LEU A 61 13.11 15.16 8.02
N THR A 62 13.06 14.94 6.71
CA THR A 62 13.79 13.82 6.09
C THR A 62 15.30 13.99 6.23
N GLN A 63 15.83 15.22 6.11
CA GLN A 63 17.25 15.48 6.32
C GLN A 63 17.67 15.18 7.76
N ALA A 64 16.89 15.63 8.75
CA ALA A 64 17.19 15.34 10.15
C ALA A 64 17.18 13.83 10.45
N ILE A 65 16.24 13.07 9.86
CA ILE A 65 16.17 11.61 9.99
C ILE A 65 17.38 10.95 9.31
N GLU A 66 17.73 11.38 8.10
CA GLU A 66 18.89 10.87 7.34
C GLU A 66 20.20 11.08 8.10
N ASP A 67 20.45 12.32 8.54
CA ASP A 67 21.66 12.69 9.29
C ASP A 67 21.78 11.84 10.56
N ARG A 68 20.67 11.74 11.32
CA ARG A 68 20.66 10.96 12.56
C ARG A 68 20.86 9.47 12.32
N ALA A 69 20.27 8.91 11.27
CA ALA A 69 20.46 7.50 10.92
C ALA A 69 21.93 7.21 10.58
N ASN A 70 22.56 8.08 9.80
CA ASN A 70 23.97 7.95 9.41
C ASN A 70 24.92 8.07 10.62
N GLU A 71 24.65 8.97 11.55
CA GLU A 71 25.40 9.05 12.82
C GLU A 71 25.30 7.75 13.63
N ILE A 72 24.09 7.20 13.78
CA ILE A 72 23.86 5.95 14.53
C ILE A 72 24.59 4.79 13.86
N ILE A 73 24.58 4.72 12.52
CA ILE A 73 25.33 3.70 11.75
C ILE A 73 26.83 3.85 11.98
N ALA A 74 27.38 5.07 11.86
CA ALA A 74 28.80 5.34 12.09
C ALA A 74 29.23 5.02 13.54
N GLY A 75 28.32 5.20 14.50
CA GLY A 75 28.50 4.83 15.91
C GLY A 75 28.43 3.31 16.19
N GLY A 76 28.21 2.47 15.17
CA GLY A 76 28.07 1.03 15.32
C GLY A 76 26.74 0.60 15.94
N LEU A 77 25.67 1.34 15.64
CA LEU A 77 24.29 1.09 16.09
C LEU A 77 24.09 1.11 17.63
N LYS A 78 25.03 1.66 18.40
CA LYS A 78 24.97 1.67 19.88
C LYS A 78 23.74 2.37 20.45
N ASP A 79 23.21 3.35 19.71
CA ASP A 79 22.04 4.12 20.13
C ASP A 79 20.71 3.45 19.75
N VAL A 80 20.74 2.36 18.97
CA VAL A 80 19.52 1.63 18.59
C VAL A 80 19.00 0.85 19.79
N LYS A 81 17.81 1.22 20.27
CA LYS A 81 17.06 0.43 21.25
C LYS A 81 16.30 -0.66 20.52
N ARG A 82 16.56 -1.93 20.87
CA ARG A 82 16.00 -3.09 20.18
C ARG A 82 15.46 -4.11 21.17
N LEU A 83 14.33 -4.72 20.81
CA LEU A 83 13.75 -5.90 21.46
C LEU A 83 13.69 -7.06 20.45
N ALA A 84 13.59 -8.30 20.94
CA ALA A 84 13.30 -9.42 20.07
C ALA A 84 11.89 -9.30 19.49
N LEU A 85 11.66 -9.76 18.25
CA LEU A 85 10.36 -9.62 17.59
C LEU A 85 9.22 -10.26 18.40
N ALA A 86 9.46 -11.42 18.99
CA ALA A 86 8.48 -12.10 19.84
C ALA A 86 8.11 -11.27 21.08
N GLU A 87 9.08 -10.60 21.70
CA GLU A 87 8.84 -9.72 22.85
C GLU A 87 8.07 -8.47 22.43
N ALA A 88 8.44 -7.87 21.29
CA ALA A 88 7.75 -6.70 20.75
C ALA A 88 6.28 -7.03 20.44
N LYS A 89 6.01 -8.16 19.78
CA LYS A 89 4.64 -8.61 19.47
C LYS A 89 3.81 -8.98 20.70
N ALA A 90 4.46 -9.41 21.79
CA ALA A 90 3.79 -9.69 23.06
C ALA A 90 3.56 -8.44 23.93
N SER A 91 4.14 -7.30 23.56
CA SER A 91 4.00 -6.05 24.31
C SER A 91 2.71 -5.31 23.96
N GLU A 92 2.19 -4.54 24.90
CA GLU A 92 1.04 -3.64 24.67
C GLU A 92 1.30 -2.53 23.63
N LEU A 93 2.57 -2.33 23.25
CA LEU A 93 2.98 -1.35 22.25
C LEU A 93 2.77 -1.85 20.81
N PHE A 94 2.41 -3.11 20.62
CA PHE A 94 2.14 -3.70 19.31
C PHE A 94 0.67 -4.12 19.21
N VAL A 95 -0.04 -3.56 18.24
CA VAL A 95 -1.47 -3.81 18.03
C VAL A 95 -1.68 -4.21 16.58
N GLU A 96 -2.30 -5.37 16.37
CA GLU A 96 -2.81 -5.80 15.07
C GLU A 96 -4.27 -5.35 14.95
N MET A 97 -4.63 -4.73 13.83
CA MET A 97 -6.00 -4.34 13.54
C MET A 97 -6.32 -4.38 12.04
N ASP A 98 -7.60 -4.37 11.71
CA ASP A 98 -8.05 -4.22 10.33
C ASP A 98 -7.98 -2.75 9.90
N LEU A 99 -7.00 -2.42 9.06
CA LEU A 99 -6.85 -1.14 8.39
C LEU A 99 -7.57 -1.11 7.02
N VAL A 100 -7.97 -2.25 6.47
CA VAL A 100 -8.61 -2.35 5.16
C VAL A 100 -10.05 -1.86 5.25
N LYS A 101 -10.84 -2.46 6.14
CA LYS A 101 -12.28 -2.17 6.21
C LYS A 101 -12.60 -0.69 6.42
N PRO A 102 -11.98 0.04 7.36
CA PRO A 102 -12.26 1.47 7.53
C PRO A 102 -11.98 2.30 6.28
N TYR A 103 -10.92 1.97 5.53
CA TYR A 103 -10.62 2.63 4.26
C TYR A 103 -11.71 2.36 3.23
N ILE A 104 -12.12 1.09 3.06
CA ILE A 104 -13.17 0.71 2.10
C ILE A 104 -14.50 1.39 2.45
N ASP A 105 -14.89 1.37 3.73
CA ASP A 105 -16.15 1.96 4.20
C ASP A 105 -16.20 3.47 3.94
N ASP A 106 -15.07 4.17 4.00
CA ASP A 106 -14.99 5.62 3.80
C ASP A 106 -14.97 6.04 2.31
N LEU A 107 -14.84 5.10 1.36
CA LEU A 107 -14.80 5.44 -0.07
C LEU A 107 -16.06 6.19 -0.53
N VAL A 108 -17.22 5.91 0.06
CA VAL A 108 -18.48 6.65 -0.24
C VAL A 108 -18.39 8.15 0.03
N ASN A 109 -17.46 8.59 0.88
CA ASN A 109 -17.31 10.00 1.23
C ASN A 109 -16.50 10.77 0.17
N VAL A 110 -15.83 10.07 -0.75
CA VAL A 110 -14.94 10.67 -1.76
C VAL A 110 -15.28 10.25 -3.19
N ILE A 111 -15.96 9.12 -3.37
CA ILE A 111 -16.35 8.54 -4.66
C ILE A 111 -17.85 8.23 -4.64
N ASP A 112 -18.55 8.51 -5.73
CA ASP A 112 -19.95 8.13 -5.92
C ASP A 112 -20.07 6.62 -6.21
N MET A 113 -19.95 5.81 -5.15
CA MET A 113 -20.03 4.36 -5.24
C MET A 113 -21.41 3.87 -5.69
N GLU A 114 -22.48 4.63 -5.41
CA GLU A 114 -23.84 4.29 -5.82
C GLU A 114 -24.01 4.43 -7.35
N ALA A 115 -23.43 5.47 -7.95
CA ALA A 115 -23.41 5.61 -9.41
C ALA A 115 -22.65 4.47 -10.09
N ILE A 116 -21.48 4.07 -9.54
CA ILE A 116 -20.69 2.95 -10.05
C ILE A 116 -21.50 1.65 -9.96
N GLN A 117 -22.15 1.38 -8.83
CA GLN A 117 -23.04 0.22 -8.67
C GLN A 117 -24.17 0.18 -9.71
N LYS A 118 -24.86 1.31 -9.91
CA LYS A 118 -25.97 1.41 -10.86
C LYS A 118 -25.55 1.25 -12.31
N SER A 119 -24.31 1.64 -12.64
CA SER A 119 -23.77 1.53 -13.99
C SER A 119 -23.60 0.08 -14.46
N LYS A 120 -23.37 -0.85 -13.53
CA LYS A 120 -23.08 -2.27 -13.80
C LYS A 120 -21.93 -2.46 -14.81
N LEU A 121 -20.95 -1.55 -14.78
CA LEU A 121 -19.72 -1.70 -15.57
C LEU A 121 -19.03 -3.00 -15.18
N LYS A 122 -18.59 -3.76 -16.18
CA LYS A 122 -17.70 -4.90 -16.00
C LYS A 122 -16.27 -4.38 -15.87
N ILE A 123 -15.69 -4.47 -14.68
CA ILE A 123 -14.41 -3.86 -14.31
C ILE A 123 -13.32 -4.93 -14.17
N GLY A 124 -12.20 -4.73 -14.85
CA GLY A 124 -11.00 -5.55 -14.70
C GLY A 124 -9.95 -4.83 -13.85
N VAL A 125 -9.34 -5.53 -12.89
CA VAL A 125 -8.25 -4.98 -12.08
C VAL A 125 -7.06 -5.89 -12.12
N ASP A 126 -5.89 -5.36 -12.46
CA ASP A 126 -4.62 -6.04 -12.24
C ASP A 126 -3.93 -5.46 -11.00
N PRO A 127 -3.89 -6.18 -9.87
CA PRO A 127 -3.23 -5.72 -8.66
C PRO A 127 -1.70 -5.66 -8.77
N LEU A 128 -1.11 -6.23 -9.83
CA LEU A 128 0.35 -6.36 -10.02
C LEU A 128 1.09 -7.01 -8.83
N GLY A 129 0.38 -7.84 -8.05
CA GLY A 129 0.88 -8.41 -6.79
C GLY A 129 1.20 -7.37 -5.69
N GLY A 130 0.68 -6.15 -5.85
CA GLY A 130 0.91 -5.03 -4.95
C GLY A 130 0.04 -5.06 -3.68
N SER A 131 0.27 -4.06 -2.84
CA SER A 131 -0.31 -3.96 -1.50
C SER A 131 -1.84 -3.76 -1.46
N GLY A 132 -2.47 -3.41 -2.58
CA GLY A 132 -3.90 -3.13 -2.69
C GLY A 132 -4.77 -4.34 -3.06
N ILE A 133 -4.21 -5.54 -3.20
CA ILE A 133 -4.98 -6.72 -3.66
C ILE A 133 -6.22 -7.02 -2.79
N ASP A 134 -6.06 -7.01 -1.47
CA ASP A 134 -7.16 -7.25 -0.54
C ASP A 134 -8.16 -6.08 -0.52
N TYR A 135 -7.69 -4.86 -0.80
CA TYR A 135 -8.55 -3.68 -0.91
C TYR A 135 -9.48 -3.84 -2.10
N TRP A 136 -8.97 -4.21 -3.28
CA TRP A 136 -9.82 -4.44 -4.45
C TRP A 136 -10.82 -5.56 -4.25
N ARG A 137 -10.40 -6.67 -3.60
CA ARG A 137 -11.30 -7.77 -3.25
C ARG A 137 -12.44 -7.28 -2.35
N GLN A 138 -12.12 -6.50 -1.32
CA GLN A 138 -13.13 -5.96 -0.40
C GLN A 138 -14.00 -4.87 -1.05
N ILE A 139 -13.45 -4.04 -1.95
CA ILE A 139 -14.24 -3.04 -2.71
C ILE A 139 -15.29 -3.75 -3.56
N GLY A 140 -14.90 -4.78 -4.31
CA GLY A 140 -15.83 -5.56 -5.14
C GLY A 140 -16.97 -6.18 -4.31
N GLN A 141 -16.65 -6.72 -3.14
CA GLN A 141 -17.61 -7.35 -2.23
C GLN A 141 -18.51 -6.33 -1.51
N ALA A 142 -17.92 -5.33 -0.84
CA ALA A 142 -18.63 -4.34 -0.02
C ALA A 142 -19.60 -3.51 -0.85
N TYR A 143 -19.21 -3.22 -2.11
CA TYR A 143 -20.02 -2.44 -3.03
C TYR A 143 -20.73 -3.30 -4.08
N ASN A 144 -20.68 -4.64 -4.03
CA ASN A 144 -21.35 -5.52 -4.99
C ASN A 144 -21.12 -5.10 -6.46
N LEU A 145 -19.86 -4.90 -6.82
CA LEU A 145 -19.44 -4.50 -8.17
C LEU A 145 -19.15 -5.72 -9.03
N ASP A 146 -19.41 -5.62 -10.35
CA ASP A 146 -18.91 -6.60 -11.33
C ASP A 146 -17.41 -6.34 -11.57
N LEU A 147 -16.61 -6.63 -10.56
CA LEU A 147 -15.17 -6.39 -10.51
C LEU A 147 -14.43 -7.72 -10.45
N THR A 148 -13.52 -7.92 -11.40
CA THR A 148 -12.68 -9.13 -11.48
C THR A 148 -11.22 -8.75 -11.30
N LEU A 149 -10.53 -9.43 -10.37
CA LEU A 149 -9.07 -9.44 -10.36
C LEU A 149 -8.57 -10.33 -11.49
N VAL A 150 -7.86 -9.76 -12.47
CA VAL A 150 -7.34 -10.54 -13.62
C VAL A 150 -6.15 -11.42 -13.22
N SER A 151 -5.51 -11.11 -12.10
CA SER A 151 -4.47 -11.88 -11.45
C SER A 151 -4.61 -11.75 -9.93
N GLU A 152 -4.45 -12.86 -9.22
CA GLU A 152 -4.37 -12.89 -7.75
C GLU A 152 -2.97 -13.29 -7.25
N ALA A 153 -1.96 -13.25 -8.14
CA ALA A 153 -0.61 -13.68 -7.81
C ALA A 153 0.05 -12.73 -6.80
N ILE A 154 0.59 -13.30 -5.73
CA ILE A 154 1.47 -12.63 -4.77
C ILE A 154 2.76 -13.45 -4.71
N ASP A 155 3.82 -12.91 -5.31
CA ASP A 155 5.12 -13.57 -5.38
C ASP A 155 6.21 -12.50 -5.25
N PRO A 156 7.10 -12.56 -4.23
CA PRO A 156 8.19 -11.60 -4.06
C PRO A 156 9.17 -11.51 -5.24
N SER A 157 9.20 -12.51 -6.12
CA SER A 157 9.99 -12.46 -7.36
C SER A 157 9.31 -11.70 -8.50
N PHE A 158 8.00 -11.44 -8.39
CA PHE A 158 7.16 -10.85 -9.42
C PHE A 158 7.24 -11.56 -10.78
N GLN A 159 7.50 -12.88 -10.78
CA GLN A 159 7.69 -13.67 -12.02
C GLN A 159 6.47 -13.72 -12.95
N PHE A 160 5.30 -13.30 -12.49
CA PHE A 160 4.08 -13.18 -13.30
C PHE A 160 4.04 -11.88 -14.13
N MET A 161 4.90 -10.90 -13.83
CA MET A 161 4.97 -9.64 -14.57
C MET A 161 5.60 -9.83 -15.94
N SER A 162 5.10 -9.09 -16.94
CA SER A 162 5.86 -8.85 -18.15
C SER A 162 7.03 -7.91 -17.86
N LEU A 163 8.09 -8.02 -18.67
CA LEU A 163 9.23 -7.12 -18.58
C LEU A 163 8.83 -5.72 -19.05
N ASP A 164 9.33 -4.70 -18.36
CA ASP A 164 9.19 -3.31 -18.74
C ASP A 164 10.07 -2.98 -19.98
N LYS A 165 9.98 -1.75 -20.49
CA LYS A 165 10.63 -1.28 -21.74
C LYS A 165 12.13 -1.58 -21.86
N ASP A 166 12.84 -1.74 -20.73
CA ASP A 166 14.28 -1.99 -20.65
C ASP A 166 14.63 -3.43 -20.28
N GLY A 167 13.64 -4.33 -20.23
CA GLY A 167 13.84 -5.74 -19.89
C GLY A 167 13.88 -6.03 -18.40
N VAL A 168 13.58 -5.06 -17.54
CA VAL A 168 13.55 -5.22 -16.08
C VAL A 168 12.12 -5.44 -15.59
N VAL A 169 11.95 -6.27 -14.56
CA VAL A 169 10.66 -6.42 -13.87
C VAL A 169 10.40 -5.15 -13.04
N ARG A 170 9.30 -4.45 -13.35
CA ARG A 170 8.79 -3.31 -12.58
C ARG A 170 7.27 -3.35 -12.56
N MET A 171 6.67 -2.96 -11.44
CA MET A 171 5.22 -2.90 -11.24
C MET A 171 4.68 -1.52 -11.64
N ASP A 172 5.17 -0.98 -12.77
CA ASP A 172 4.77 0.34 -13.25
C ASP A 172 3.41 0.24 -13.95
N CYS A 173 2.34 0.58 -13.24
CA CYS A 173 0.97 0.54 -13.76
C CYS A 173 0.70 1.55 -14.90
N SER A 174 1.65 2.43 -15.20
CA SER A 174 1.58 3.38 -16.32
C SER A 174 2.39 2.93 -17.55
N SER A 175 3.21 1.87 -17.41
CA SER A 175 3.98 1.32 -18.52
C SER A 175 3.15 0.34 -19.35
N PRO A 176 3.01 0.54 -20.68
CA PRO A 176 2.30 -0.43 -21.53
C PRO A 176 3.04 -1.77 -21.64
N TYR A 177 4.33 -1.82 -21.29
CA TYR A 177 5.12 -3.05 -21.30
C TYR A 177 4.84 -3.88 -20.04
N ALA A 178 4.84 -3.25 -18.87
CA ALA A 178 4.48 -3.90 -17.60
C ALA A 178 2.98 -4.28 -17.56
N MET A 179 2.12 -3.46 -18.17
CA MET A 179 0.67 -3.69 -18.25
C MET A 179 0.25 -4.59 -19.42
N ALA A 180 1.19 -5.25 -20.11
CA ALA A 180 0.89 -6.03 -21.31
C ALA A 180 -0.15 -7.13 -21.07
N GLY A 181 -0.14 -7.76 -19.89
CA GLY A 181 -1.14 -8.76 -19.48
C GLY A 181 -2.55 -8.19 -19.45
N LEU A 182 -2.78 -7.09 -18.71
CA LEU A 182 -4.09 -6.44 -18.65
C LEU A 182 -4.52 -5.86 -20.00
N LEU A 183 -3.59 -5.28 -20.77
CA LEU A 183 -3.88 -4.72 -22.09
C LEU A 183 -4.35 -5.78 -23.09
N ALA A 184 -3.91 -7.04 -22.95
CA ALA A 184 -4.41 -8.15 -23.75
C ALA A 184 -5.89 -8.49 -23.46
N LEU A 185 -6.38 -8.12 -22.27
CA LEU A 185 -7.76 -8.35 -21.81
C LEU A 185 -8.65 -7.10 -21.95
N LYS A 186 -8.15 -6.00 -22.53
CA LYS A 186 -8.85 -4.71 -22.56
C LYS A 186 -10.24 -4.74 -23.20
N ASP A 187 -10.47 -5.67 -24.14
CA ASP A 187 -11.74 -5.80 -24.86
C ASP A 187 -12.75 -6.69 -24.09
N GLU A 188 -12.36 -7.28 -22.96
CA GLU A 188 -13.23 -8.09 -22.09
C GLU A 188 -13.93 -7.28 -20.99
N TYR A 189 -13.53 -6.02 -20.78
CA TYR A 189 -14.00 -5.15 -19.69
C TYR A 189 -14.43 -3.79 -20.24
N ASP A 190 -15.41 -3.15 -19.61
CA ASP A 190 -15.80 -1.77 -19.96
C ASP A 190 -14.73 -0.77 -19.51
N LEU A 191 -14.06 -1.08 -18.39
CA LEU A 191 -12.95 -0.32 -17.84
C LEU A 191 -12.00 -1.27 -17.12
N ALA A 192 -10.70 -1.02 -17.24
CA ALA A 192 -9.70 -1.74 -16.48
C ALA A 192 -8.56 -0.83 -16.00
N PHE A 193 -7.96 -1.17 -14.87
CA PHE A 193 -6.84 -0.42 -14.27
C PHE A 193 -5.93 -1.33 -13.44
N GLY A 194 -4.73 -0.84 -13.15
CA GLY A 194 -3.79 -1.47 -12.22
C GLY A 194 -3.13 -0.43 -11.32
N ASN A 195 -2.44 -0.92 -10.28
CA ASN A 195 -1.74 -0.10 -9.29
C ASN A 195 -0.35 -0.68 -9.03
N ASP A 196 0.60 0.21 -8.72
CA ASP A 196 1.94 -0.15 -8.23
C ASP A 196 1.93 -0.68 -6.77
#